data_AF-A0A0R1E0D7-F1
#
_entry.id   AF-A0A0R1E0D7-F1
#
_cell.length_a   1.000
_cell.length_b   1.000
_cell.length_c   1.000
_cell.angle_alpha   90.00
_cell.angle_beta   90.00
_cell.angle_gamma   90.00
#
_symmetry.space_group_name_H-M   'P 1'
#
loop_
_entity.id
_entity.type
_entity.pdbx_description
1 polymer ?
#
loop_
_entity_poly.entity_id
_entity_poly.type
_entity_poly.pdbx_seq_one_letter_code
_entity_poly.pdbx_strand_id
1 'polypeptide(L)'
;MSDFNEPEGKTSNAPQGENYDDEPDETASERFWGLTEMFPEPLRNAVGAVSNATVKSVKGLYSFSCNASWIFFTSSVILFAPVIFETERAQMEELHKSQQKQVLLGPGSAMGPGGPSPSLPLIR
;
A
#
# COMPACT_ATOMS: atom_id res chain seq x y z
N MET A 1 70.65 -61.55 -13.34
CA MET A 1 69.42 -62.10 -12.74
C MET A 1 69.66 -62.05 -11.23
N SER A 2 69.21 -61.09 -10.44
CA SER A 2 68.10 -60.14 -10.52
C SER A 2 68.37 -59.01 -9.51
N ASP A 3 68.70 -57.81 -9.98
CA ASP A 3 68.68 -56.59 -9.17
C ASP A 3 67.85 -55.57 -9.95
N PHE A 4 66.53 -55.67 -9.79
CA PHE A 4 65.60 -54.65 -10.29
C PHE A 4 65.23 -53.76 -9.10
N ASN A 5 65.88 -52.61 -9.09
CA ASN A 5 65.82 -51.56 -8.09
C ASN A 5 64.47 -50.83 -8.15
N GLU A 6 64.00 -50.44 -6.97
CA GLU A 6 62.75 -49.77 -6.61
C GLU A 6 62.54 -48.45 -7.39
N PRO A 7 61.33 -48.11 -7.87
CA PRO A 7 61.10 -46.77 -8.42
C PRO A 7 60.99 -45.76 -7.27
N GLU A 8 62.07 -44.99 -7.11
CA GLU A 8 62.21 -43.78 -6.31
C GLU A 8 60.94 -42.89 -6.35
N GLY A 9 60.34 -42.69 -5.17
CA GLY A 9 59.24 -41.77 -4.95
C GLY A 9 59.65 -40.33 -5.22
N LYS A 10 59.24 -39.79 -6.36
CA LYS A 10 59.36 -38.36 -6.65
C LYS A 10 58.29 -37.60 -5.87
N THR A 11 58.62 -37.22 -4.64
CA THR A 11 57.88 -36.23 -3.84
C THR A 11 58.02 -34.84 -4.49
N SER A 12 57.16 -34.53 -5.46
CA SER A 12 57.00 -33.15 -5.92
C SER A 12 56.12 -32.40 -4.93
N ASN A 13 56.74 -31.75 -3.93
CA ASN A 13 56.12 -30.68 -3.16
C ASN A 13 56.00 -29.43 -4.05
N ALA A 14 55.02 -29.40 -4.95
CA ALA A 14 54.53 -28.15 -5.51
C ALA A 14 53.31 -27.72 -4.68
N PRO A 15 53.17 -26.45 -4.29
CA PRO A 15 51.90 -25.98 -3.74
C PRO A 15 50.83 -26.24 -4.81
N GLN A 16 49.86 -27.10 -4.50
CA GLN A 16 48.66 -27.19 -5.32
C GLN A 16 47.99 -25.83 -5.23
N GLY A 17 48.10 -25.04 -6.29
CA GLY A 17 47.27 -23.88 -6.48
C GLY A 17 45.85 -24.39 -6.65
N GLU A 18 45.09 -24.39 -5.57
CA GLU A 18 43.64 -24.61 -5.58
C GLU A 18 43.06 -23.69 -6.66
N ASN A 19 42.51 -24.25 -7.73
CA ASN A 19 41.91 -23.48 -8.81
C ASN A 19 40.55 -22.95 -8.30
N TYR A 20 40.54 -21.73 -7.77
CA TYR A 20 39.32 -21.04 -7.29
C TYR A 20 38.35 -20.63 -8.41
N ASP A 21 38.55 -21.12 -9.64
CA ASP A 21 37.75 -20.78 -10.84
C ASP A 21 36.54 -21.72 -11.00
N ASP A 22 36.46 -22.78 -10.19
CA ASP A 22 35.35 -23.76 -10.15
C ASP A 22 34.33 -23.49 -9.01
N GLU A 23 34.53 -22.43 -8.20
CA GLU A 23 33.61 -22.08 -7.11
C GLU A 23 32.42 -21.27 -7.66
N PRO A 24 31.16 -21.67 -7.40
CA PRO A 24 30.01 -20.93 -7.89
C PRO A 24 29.97 -19.52 -7.30
N ASP A 25 29.60 -18.52 -8.11
CA ASP A 25 29.47 -17.13 -7.66
C ASP A 25 28.57 -17.04 -6.41
N GLU A 26 29.16 -16.57 -5.29
CA GLU A 26 28.42 -16.35 -4.05
C GLU A 26 27.21 -15.42 -4.26
N THR A 27 26.04 -15.83 -3.78
CA THR A 27 24.84 -15.00 -3.84
C THR A 27 24.94 -13.87 -2.81
N ALA A 28 24.36 -12.70 -3.12
CA ALA A 28 24.29 -11.58 -2.17
C ALA A 28 23.72 -11.98 -0.79
N SER A 29 22.78 -12.94 -0.73
CA SER A 29 22.25 -13.50 0.51
C SER A 29 23.29 -14.28 1.31
N GLU A 30 24.17 -15.04 0.65
CA GLU A 30 25.25 -15.78 1.29
C GLU A 30 26.27 -14.82 1.89
N ARG A 31 26.61 -13.76 1.15
CA ARG A 31 27.44 -12.66 1.68
C ARG A 31 26.81 -11.98 2.88
N PHE A 32 25.51 -11.66 2.83
CA PHE A 32 24.81 -11.09 3.98
C PHE A 32 24.76 -12.04 5.17
N TRP A 33 24.58 -13.33 4.91
CA TRP A 33 24.56 -14.37 5.94
C TRP A 33 25.95 -14.54 6.60
N GLY A 34 27.01 -14.61 5.80
CA GLY A 34 28.40 -14.66 6.26
C GLY A 34 28.82 -13.40 7.03
N LEU A 35 28.41 -12.22 6.57
CA LEU A 35 28.62 -10.97 7.31
C LEU A 35 27.89 -11.02 8.67
N THR A 36 26.69 -11.58 8.67
CA THR A 36 25.89 -11.81 9.88
C THR A 36 26.63 -12.74 10.86
N GLU A 37 27.47 -13.65 10.39
CA GLU A 37 28.30 -14.57 11.19
C GLU A 37 29.44 -13.90 11.95
N MET A 38 29.88 -12.71 11.51
CA MET A 38 30.88 -11.91 12.24
C MET A 38 30.32 -11.15 13.45
N PHE A 39 28.99 -11.09 13.62
CA PHE A 39 28.35 -10.35 14.72
C PHE A 39 27.99 -11.25 15.91
N PRO A 40 28.08 -10.72 17.16
CA PRO A 40 27.78 -11.50 18.36
C PRO A 40 26.27 -11.82 18.46
N GLU A 41 25.96 -12.98 19.06
CA GLU A 41 24.58 -13.50 19.20
C GLU A 41 23.54 -12.48 19.73
N PRO A 42 23.84 -11.62 20.73
CA PRO A 42 22.87 -10.65 21.23
C PRO A 42 22.39 -9.68 20.14
N LEU A 43 23.28 -9.31 19.20
CA LEU A 43 22.98 -8.37 18.13
C LEU A 43 22.06 -9.02 17.09
N ARG A 44 22.35 -10.27 16.72
CA ARG A 44 21.48 -11.09 15.84
C ARG A 44 20.09 -11.28 16.45
N ASN A 45 20.01 -11.59 17.74
CA ASN A 45 18.73 -11.77 18.43
C ASN A 45 17.95 -10.45 18.54
N ALA A 46 18.62 -9.33 18.81
CA ALA A 46 17.98 -8.01 18.81
C ALA A 46 17.40 -7.65 17.44
N VAL A 47 18.13 -7.87 16.35
CA VAL A 47 17.63 -7.65 14.98
C VAL A 47 16.44 -8.56 14.68
N GLY A 48 16.51 -9.83 15.07
CA GLY A 48 15.38 -10.77 14.95
C GLY A 48 14.15 -10.32 15.75
N ALA A 49 14.34 -9.79 16.96
CA ALA A 49 13.27 -9.26 17.79
C ALA A 49 12.65 -8.00 17.18
N VAL A 50 13.45 -7.08 16.64
CA VAL A 50 12.98 -5.87 15.95
C VAL A 50 12.23 -6.22 14.68
N SER A 51 12.73 -7.17 13.88
CA SER A 51 12.05 -7.67 12.68
C SER A 51 10.69 -8.29 13.05
N ASN A 52 10.65 -9.18 14.04
CA ASN A 52 9.40 -9.77 14.53
C ASN A 52 8.44 -8.73 15.11
N ALA A 53 8.94 -7.75 15.87
CA ALA A 53 8.14 -6.65 16.40
C ALA A 53 7.56 -5.80 15.26
N THR A 54 8.33 -5.56 14.21
CA THR A 54 7.89 -4.81 13.02
C THR A 54 6.77 -5.55 12.30
N VAL A 55 6.95 -6.84 12.01
CA VAL A 55 5.92 -7.66 11.35
C VAL A 55 4.64 -7.71 12.19
N LYS A 56 4.76 -7.89 13.51
CA LYS A 56 3.62 -7.85 14.43
C LYS A 56 2.95 -6.48 14.47
N SER A 57 3.73 -5.40 14.44
CA SER A 57 3.22 -4.03 14.46
C SER A 57 2.47 -3.71 13.16
N VAL A 58 3.01 -4.07 12.01
CA VAL A 58 2.34 -3.87 10.71
C VAL A 58 1.04 -4.66 10.66
N LYS A 59 1.05 -5.93 11.07
CA LYS A 59 -0.16 -6.75 11.13
C LYS A 59 -1.19 -6.17 12.09
N GLY A 60 -0.75 -5.72 13.27
CA GLY A 60 -1.60 -5.11 14.29
C GLY A 60 -2.21 -3.79 13.82
N LEU A 61 -1.40 -2.90 13.25
CA LEU A 61 -1.84 -1.62 12.69
C LEU A 61 -2.80 -1.81 11.52
N TYR A 62 -2.56 -2.80 10.65
CA TYR A 62 -3.47 -3.12 9.56
C TYR A 62 -4.84 -3.58 10.10
N SER A 63 -4.87 -4.55 11.01
CA SER A 63 -6.12 -5.02 11.62
C SER A 63 -6.81 -3.94 12.45
N PHE A 64 -6.05 -3.13 13.19
CA PHE A 64 -6.58 -1.99 13.93
C PHE A 64 -7.19 -0.95 12.98
N SER A 65 -6.50 -0.61 11.88
CA SER A 65 -6.98 0.36 10.89
C SER A 65 -8.27 -0.13 10.22
N CYS A 66 -8.32 -1.40 9.80
CA CYS A 66 -9.55 -1.98 9.25
C CYS A 66 -10.72 -1.93 10.26
N ASN A 67 -10.48 -2.30 11.52
CA ASN A 67 -11.54 -2.29 12.54
C ASN A 67 -11.96 -0.86 12.92
N ALA A 68 -10.98 0.04 13.08
CA ALA A 68 -11.22 1.43 13.43
C ALA A 68 -11.93 2.19 12.30
N SER A 69 -11.52 1.99 11.05
CA SER A 69 -12.20 2.58 9.88
C SER A 69 -13.63 2.08 9.75
N TRP A 70 -13.88 0.79 10.00
CA TRP A 70 -15.23 0.24 10.01
C TRP A 70 -16.11 0.93 11.06
N ILE A 71 -15.64 1.03 12.30
CA ILE A 71 -16.35 1.68 13.40
C ILE A 71 -16.57 3.18 13.10
N PHE A 72 -15.53 3.88 12.66
CA PHE A 72 -15.60 5.29 12.34
C PHE A 72 -16.59 5.57 11.21
N PHE A 73 -16.53 4.78 10.13
CA PHE A 73 -17.41 4.98 8.99
C PHE A 73 -18.85 4.62 9.33
N THR A 74 -19.11 3.49 9.99
CA THR A 74 -20.48 3.13 10.38
C THR A 74 -21.06 4.12 11.38
N SER A 75 -20.26 4.57 12.35
CA SER A 75 -20.67 5.57 13.33
C SER A 75 -20.95 6.92 12.67
N SER A 76 -20.10 7.34 11.73
CA SER A 76 -20.28 8.56 10.95
C SER A 76 -21.61 8.54 10.21
N VAL A 77 -21.91 7.46 9.48
CA VAL A 77 -23.18 7.32 8.75
C VAL A 77 -24.41 7.44 9.66
N ILE A 78 -24.40 6.80 10.83
CA ILE A 78 -25.51 6.87 11.79
C ILE A 78 -25.72 8.30 12.31
N LEU A 79 -24.63 9.04 12.56
CA LEU A 79 -24.69 10.41 13.06
C LEU A 79 -25.14 11.40 11.98
N PHE A 80 -24.75 11.18 10.72
CA PHE A 80 -25.14 12.05 9.62
C PHE A 80 -26.58 11.82 9.14
N ALA A 81 -27.17 10.65 9.37
CA ALA A 81 -28.54 10.37 8.91
C ALA A 81 -29.60 11.37 9.42
N PRO A 82 -29.65 11.75 10.73
CA PRO A 82 -30.55 12.81 11.20
C PRO A 82 -30.22 14.20 10.64
N VAL A 83 -28.93 14.52 10.55
CA VAL A 83 -28.45 15.82 10.04
C VAL A 83 -28.86 16.01 8.58
N ILE A 84 -28.70 14.97 7.76
CA ILE A 84 -29.11 14.98 6.36
C ILE A 84 -30.62 15.22 6.26
N PHE A 85 -31.44 14.52 7.06
CA PHE A 85 -32.89 14.72 7.04
C PHE A 85 -33.31 16.16 7.40
N GLU A 86 -32.62 16.78 8.36
CA GLU A 86 -32.88 18.18 8.71
C GLU A 86 -32.49 19.13 7.57
N THR A 87 -31.34 18.89 6.92
CA THR A 87 -30.90 19.68 5.76
C THR A 87 -31.80 19.49 4.53
N GLU A 88 -32.30 18.28 4.26
CA GLU A 88 -33.21 18.00 3.15
C GLU A 88 -34.57 18.65 3.36
N ARG A 89 -35.08 18.70 4.60
CA ARG A 89 -36.31 19.44 4.90
C ARG A 89 -36.15 20.94 4.66
N ALA A 90 -35.02 21.52 5.05
CA ALA A 90 -34.73 22.93 4.78
C ALA A 90 -34.63 23.22 3.27
N GLN A 91 -33.98 22.33 2.51
CA GLN A 91 -33.86 22.42 1.06
C GLN A 91 -35.20 22.25 0.33
N MET A 92 -36.07 21.34 0.78
CA MET A 92 -37.41 21.13 0.21
C MET A 92 -38.32 22.36 0.36
N GLU A 93 -38.23 23.09 1.47
CA GLU A 93 -39.01 24.32 1.67
C GLU A 93 -38.57 25.45 0.73
N GLU A 94 -37.27 25.57 0.47
CA GLU A 94 -36.72 26.55 -0.47
C GLU A 94 -37.03 26.18 -1.94
N LEU A 95 -37.00 24.89 -2.28
CA LEU A 95 -37.40 24.37 -3.59
C LEU A 95 -38.89 24.56 -3.86
N HIS A 96 -39.75 24.31 -2.88
CA HIS A 96 -41.18 24.54 -3.02
C HIS A 96 -41.51 26.03 -3.11
N LYS A 97 -40.84 26.90 -2.35
CA LYS A 97 -41.00 28.37 -2.50
C LYS A 97 -40.52 28.87 -3.87
N SER A 98 -39.43 28.34 -4.40
CA SER A 98 -38.95 28.72 -5.73
C SER A 98 -39.88 28.23 -6.84
N GLN A 99 -40.39 26.99 -6.74
CA GLN A 99 -41.40 26.46 -7.67
C GLN A 99 -42.74 27.20 -7.59
N GLN A 100 -43.24 27.52 -6.40
CA GLN A 100 -44.45 28.33 -6.24
C GLN A 100 -44.28 29.72 -6.84
N LYS A 101 -43.11 30.35 -6.67
CA LYS A 101 -42.79 31.63 -7.35
C LYS A 101 -42.77 31.46 -8.87
N GLN A 102 -42.21 30.38 -9.40
CA GLN A 102 -42.15 30.12 -10.85
C GLN A 102 -43.51 29.78 -11.47
N VAL A 103 -44.38 29.06 -10.75
CA VAL A 103 -45.74 28.72 -11.20
C VAL A 103 -46.70 29.90 -11.06
N LEU A 104 -46.59 30.67 -9.97
CA LEU A 104 -47.44 31.86 -9.75
C LEU A 104 -47.04 33.04 -10.65
N LEU A 105 -45.77 33.09 -11.09
CA LEU A 105 -45.31 34.00 -12.12
C LEU A 105 -45.53 33.43 -13.53
N GLY A 106 -45.89 32.15 -13.67
CA GLY A 106 -45.97 31.46 -14.95
C GLY A 106 -44.70 31.57 -15.80
N PRO A 107 -44.64 30.90 -16.95
CA PRO A 107 -43.58 31.10 -17.93
C PRO A 107 -43.48 32.55 -18.49
N GLY A 108 -44.36 33.47 -18.07
CA GLY A 108 -44.50 34.81 -18.63
C GLY A 108 -44.02 35.97 -17.75
N SER A 109 -43.93 35.86 -16.42
CA SER A 109 -43.63 37.06 -15.60
C SER A 109 -42.15 37.35 -15.37
N ALA A 110 -41.24 36.47 -15.80
CA ALA A 110 -39.83 36.82 -15.98
C ALA A 110 -39.58 37.52 -17.32
N MET A 111 -40.56 37.50 -18.23
CA MET A 111 -40.55 38.28 -19.46
C MET A 111 -41.22 39.63 -19.20
N GLY A 112 -40.53 40.49 -18.44
CA GLY A 112 -40.65 41.93 -18.72
C GLY A 112 -40.35 42.15 -20.21
N PRO A 113 -40.97 43.14 -20.88
CA PRO A 113 -40.94 43.31 -22.33
C PRO A 113 -39.54 43.72 -22.86
N GLY A 114 -38.56 42.82 -22.74
CA GLY A 114 -37.17 43.06 -23.15
C GLY A 114 -36.12 42.02 -22.71
N GLY A 115 -36.48 40.93 -22.00
CA GLY A 115 -35.51 39.89 -21.59
C GLY A 115 -35.32 38.78 -22.63
N PRO A 116 -34.09 38.32 -22.93
CA PRO A 116 -33.82 37.31 -23.96
C PRO A 116 -34.44 35.96 -23.56
N SER A 117 -35.23 35.40 -24.47
CA SER A 117 -35.92 34.12 -24.29
C SER A 117 -34.91 32.96 -24.17
N PRO A 118 -35.08 32.03 -23.22
CA PRO A 118 -34.21 30.87 -23.10
C PRO A 118 -34.54 29.90 -24.23
N SER A 119 -33.58 29.70 -25.13
CA SER A 119 -33.65 28.70 -26.20
C SER A 119 -33.74 27.30 -25.58
N LEU A 120 -34.85 26.60 -25.82
CA LEU A 120 -35.01 25.20 -25.43
C LEU A 120 -34.07 24.31 -26.26
N PRO A 121 -33.44 23.29 -25.66
CA PRO A 121 -32.59 22.36 -26.40
C PRO A 121 -33.45 21.52 -27.35
N LEU A 122 -33.04 21.49 -28.62
CA LEU A 122 -33.65 20.69 -29.67
C LEU A 122 -33.35 19.20 -29.41
N ILE A 123 -34.34 18.44 -28.98
CA ILE A 123 -34.24 16.98 -28.88
C ILE A 123 -34.53 16.40 -30.26
N ARG A 124 -33.53 15.72 -30.84
CA ARG A 124 -33.64 14.87 -32.02
C ARG A 124 -33.80 13.42 -31.61
#